data_AF-A0A9D2SI06-F1
#
_entry.id   AF-A0A9D2SI06-F1
#
_cell.length_a   1.000
_cell.length_b   1.000
_cell.length_c   1.000
_cell.angle_alpha   90.00
_cell.angle_beta   90.00
_cell.angle_gamma   90.00
#
_symmetry.space_group_name_H-M   'P 1'
#
loop_
_entity.id
_entity.type
_entity.pdbx_description
1 polymer ?
#
loop_
_entity_poly.entity_id
_entity_poly.type
_entity_poly.pdbx_seq_one_letter_code
_entity_poly.pdbx_strand_id
1 'polypeptide(L)'
;MGRFFSSTVETALRDIYYQMWTGRGKEALQSLEQASAAGDGDASCVLARCYSGEQYVWDGHGFPEDGRKAASLLRRSVKQGSALGVLICLRSGVMTPALEEEMPFDSLQEAFDAVLEKARAGEPFCQYTVGNVYFWWDFLRIQGKSQEDFPSRQAFRDYLKENIAKCEDWFWKAFRGGVYWGGINLKNYYQNGAEDLIRPQPAKAVDIDRIGA
;
A
#
# COMPACT_ATOMS: atom_id res chain seq x y z
N MET A 1 5.92 -12.68 -19.19
CA MET A 1 6.18 -11.58 -18.25
C MET A 1 4.83 -10.94 -17.93
N GLY A 2 4.56 -10.58 -16.68
CA GLY A 2 3.32 -9.88 -16.33
C GLY A 2 3.31 -8.46 -16.90
N ARG A 3 2.18 -7.77 -16.74
CA ARG A 3 1.99 -6.40 -17.24
C ARG A 3 2.68 -5.34 -16.37
N PHE A 4 2.68 -5.53 -15.06
CA PHE A 4 3.18 -4.61 -14.03
C PHE A 4 4.26 -5.26 -13.16
N PHE A 5 4.11 -6.56 -12.88
CA PHE A 5 5.02 -7.36 -12.05
C PHE A 5 5.39 -8.68 -12.74
N SER A 6 6.11 -9.56 -12.04
CA SER A 6 6.27 -10.94 -12.51
C SER A 6 4.90 -11.64 -12.59
N SER A 7 4.77 -12.63 -13.48
CA SER A 7 3.52 -13.38 -13.63
C SER A 7 3.08 -14.03 -12.31
N THR A 8 4.06 -14.43 -11.48
CA THR A 8 3.83 -15.00 -10.14
C THR A 8 3.19 -13.98 -9.22
N VAL A 9 3.74 -12.76 -9.14
CA VAL A 9 3.21 -11.69 -8.29
C VAL A 9 1.82 -11.26 -8.74
N GLU A 10 1.57 -11.11 -10.04
CA GLU A 10 0.23 -10.75 -10.54
C GLU A 10 -0.82 -11.81 -10.24
N THR A 11 -0.46 -13.09 -10.38
CA THR A 11 -1.33 -14.21 -10.03
C THR A 11 -1.62 -14.19 -8.52
N ALA A 12 -0.60 -13.97 -7.70
CA ALA A 12 -0.76 -13.92 -6.26
C ALA A 12 -1.61 -12.73 -5.80
N LEU A 13 -1.40 -11.53 -6.34
CA LEU A 13 -2.22 -10.35 -6.05
C LEU A 13 -3.69 -10.60 -6.41
N ARG A 14 -3.95 -11.20 -7.58
CA ARG A 14 -5.31 -11.57 -7.97
C ARG A 14 -5.94 -12.53 -6.96
N ASP A 15 -5.23 -13.59 -6.60
CA ASP A 15 -5.79 -14.65 -5.76
C ASP A 15 -5.90 -14.23 -4.28
N ILE A 16 -5.02 -13.34 -3.80
CA ILE A 16 -4.97 -12.87 -2.40
C ILE A 16 -5.84 -11.63 -2.16
N TYR A 17 -5.92 -10.70 -3.13
CA TYR A 17 -6.54 -9.38 -2.92
C TYR A 17 -7.76 -9.14 -3.82
N TYR A 18 -7.79 -9.59 -5.07
CA TYR A 18 -8.82 -9.16 -6.03
C TYR A 18 -9.95 -10.18 -6.22
N GLN A 19 -9.63 -11.47 -6.06
CA GLN A 19 -10.51 -12.62 -6.31
C GLN A 19 -10.40 -13.64 -5.17
N MET A 20 -10.50 -13.14 -3.94
CA MET A 20 -10.31 -13.92 -2.71
C MET A 20 -11.25 -15.14 -2.62
N TRP A 21 -12.45 -15.03 -3.19
CA TRP A 21 -13.45 -16.11 -3.23
C TRP A 21 -13.02 -17.35 -4.02
N THR A 22 -11.93 -17.28 -4.80
CA THR A 22 -11.41 -18.43 -5.54
C THR A 22 -10.72 -19.47 -4.65
N GLY A 23 -10.39 -19.11 -3.40
CA GLY A 23 -9.79 -20.03 -2.42
C GLY A 23 -8.33 -20.42 -2.71
N ARG A 24 -7.65 -19.73 -3.64
CA ARG A 24 -6.28 -20.04 -4.08
C ARG A 24 -5.17 -19.37 -3.27
N GLY A 25 -5.49 -18.89 -2.07
CA GLY A 25 -4.53 -18.16 -1.23
C GLY A 25 -3.30 -18.99 -0.87
N LYS A 26 -3.47 -20.28 -0.54
CA LYS A 26 -2.37 -21.16 -0.12
C LYS A 26 -1.40 -21.45 -1.26
N GLU A 27 -1.90 -21.64 -2.48
CA GLU A 27 -1.09 -21.82 -3.69
C GLU A 27 -0.33 -20.53 -4.03
N ALA A 28 -0.98 -19.38 -3.89
CA ALA A 28 -0.33 -18.08 -4.05
C ALA A 28 0.79 -17.88 -3.02
N LEU A 29 0.58 -18.25 -1.76
CA LEU A 29 1.59 -18.19 -0.70
C LEU A 29 2.84 -19.02 -1.07
N GLN A 30 2.66 -20.28 -1.46
CA GLN A 30 3.77 -21.15 -1.86
C GLN A 30 4.54 -20.59 -3.07
N SER A 31 3.80 -20.04 -4.04
CA SER A 31 4.41 -19.44 -5.23
C SER A 31 5.23 -18.17 -4.88
N LEU A 32 4.72 -17.36 -3.95
CA LEU A 32 5.42 -16.19 -3.43
C LEU A 32 6.68 -16.58 -2.63
N GLU A 33 6.65 -17.65 -1.85
CA GLU A 33 7.84 -18.16 -1.14
C GLU A 33 8.96 -18.54 -2.12
N GLN A 34 8.63 -19.23 -3.20
CA GLN A 34 9.59 -19.60 -4.24
C GLN A 34 10.14 -18.38 -4.97
N ALA A 35 9.28 -17.45 -5.38
CA ALA A 35 9.69 -16.23 -6.09
C ALA A 35 10.53 -15.30 -5.19
N SER A 36 10.16 -15.14 -3.92
CA SER A 36 10.94 -14.38 -2.93
C SER A 36 12.34 -14.98 -2.75
N ALA A 37 12.46 -16.31 -2.65
CA ALA A 37 13.73 -17.01 -2.55
C ALA A 37 14.58 -16.87 -3.84
N ALA A 38 13.94 -16.76 -4.99
CA ALA A 38 14.59 -16.54 -6.29
C ALA A 38 15.02 -15.09 -6.55
N GLY A 39 14.73 -14.14 -5.65
CA GLY A 39 15.17 -12.76 -5.77
C GLY A 39 14.09 -11.75 -6.15
N ASP A 40 12.84 -12.18 -6.35
CA ASP A 40 11.74 -11.28 -6.72
C ASP A 40 11.32 -10.44 -5.49
N GLY A 41 11.70 -9.16 -5.51
CA GLY A 41 11.42 -8.21 -4.43
C GLY A 41 9.93 -7.95 -4.22
N ASP A 42 9.14 -7.90 -5.30
CA ASP A 42 7.68 -7.66 -5.20
C ASP A 42 7.01 -8.90 -4.60
N ALA A 43 7.50 -10.11 -4.93
CA ALA A 43 7.05 -11.33 -4.27
C ALA A 43 7.37 -11.32 -2.77
N SER A 44 8.57 -10.88 -2.37
CA SER A 44 8.92 -10.69 -0.95
C SER A 44 7.98 -9.70 -0.26
N CYS A 45 7.57 -8.63 -0.94
CA CYS A 45 6.63 -7.64 -0.41
C CYS A 45 5.25 -8.26 -0.14
N VAL A 46 4.65 -8.90 -1.15
CA VAL A 46 3.32 -9.51 -1.03
C VAL A 46 3.35 -10.66 -0.03
N LEU A 47 4.42 -11.46 -0.01
CA LEU A 47 4.60 -12.52 0.98
C LEU A 47 4.63 -11.96 2.42
N ALA A 48 5.29 -10.82 2.65
CA ALA A 48 5.29 -10.19 3.97
C ALA A 48 3.87 -9.86 4.46
N ARG A 49 3.01 -9.40 3.56
CA ARG A 49 1.61 -9.08 3.87
C ARG A 49 0.82 -10.31 4.29
N CYS A 50 1.08 -11.48 3.71
CA CYS A 50 0.48 -12.73 4.14
C CYS A 50 0.76 -13.08 5.61
N TYR A 51 1.92 -12.67 6.14
CA TYR A 51 2.29 -12.88 7.54
C TYR A 51 1.89 -11.74 8.49
N SER A 52 1.25 -10.69 7.99
CA SER A 52 1.00 -9.46 8.76
C SER A 52 -0.29 -9.49 9.61
N GLY A 53 -1.16 -10.48 9.42
CA GLY A 53 -2.42 -10.63 10.16
C GLY A 53 -3.65 -10.06 9.45
N GLU A 54 -4.83 -10.32 10.02
CA GLU A 54 -6.15 -10.09 9.41
C GLU A 54 -6.45 -8.63 9.03
N GLN A 55 -5.75 -7.67 9.68
CA GLN A 55 -5.87 -6.25 9.36
C GLN A 55 -5.36 -5.92 7.94
N TYR A 56 -4.61 -6.83 7.31
CA TYR A 56 -3.84 -6.59 6.10
C TYR A 56 -4.05 -7.60 4.98
N VAL A 57 -4.66 -8.75 5.31
CA VAL A 57 -4.96 -9.86 4.41
C VAL A 57 -6.20 -10.60 4.92
N TRP A 58 -6.99 -11.18 4.03
CA TRP A 58 -8.25 -11.82 4.40
C TRP A 58 -7.98 -13.10 5.20
N ASP A 59 -8.66 -13.24 6.33
CA ASP A 59 -8.55 -14.37 7.26
C ASP A 59 -8.94 -15.71 6.61
N GLY A 60 -9.87 -15.69 5.64
CA GLY A 60 -10.30 -16.85 4.87
C GLY A 60 -9.19 -17.58 4.10
N HIS A 61 -8.04 -16.94 3.88
CA HIS A 61 -6.86 -17.61 3.30
C HIS A 61 -6.19 -18.59 4.27
N GLY A 62 -6.38 -18.40 5.59
CA GLY A 62 -5.77 -19.23 6.63
C GLY A 62 -4.24 -19.09 6.68
N PHE A 63 -3.72 -17.89 6.44
CA PHE A 63 -2.28 -17.63 6.53
C PHE A 63 -1.82 -17.54 7.98
N PRO A 64 -0.59 -17.99 8.28
CA PRO A 64 0.00 -17.80 9.60
C PRO A 64 0.34 -16.32 9.83
N GLU A 65 0.13 -15.83 11.06
CA GLU A 65 0.56 -14.50 11.48
C GLU A 65 1.93 -14.58 12.17
N ASP A 66 2.91 -13.85 11.63
CA ASP A 66 4.26 -13.73 12.21
C ASP A 66 4.86 -12.38 11.84
N GLY A 67 4.69 -11.40 12.74
CA GLY A 67 5.21 -10.05 12.54
C GLY A 67 6.73 -9.97 12.39
N ARG A 68 7.50 -10.90 12.98
CA ARG A 68 8.97 -10.94 12.80
C ARG A 68 9.32 -11.41 11.40
N LYS A 69 8.64 -12.44 10.90
CA LYS A 69 8.80 -12.91 9.52
C LYS A 69 8.36 -11.84 8.52
N ALA A 70 7.22 -11.18 8.75
CA ALA A 70 6.74 -10.08 7.92
C ALA A 70 7.79 -8.95 7.82
N ALA A 71 8.31 -8.48 8.96
CA ALA A 71 9.36 -7.46 8.98
C ALA A 71 10.64 -7.90 8.26
N SER A 72 11.08 -9.15 8.44
CA SER A 72 12.24 -9.71 7.73
C SER A 72 12.04 -9.71 6.20
N LEU A 73 10.86 -10.10 5.75
CA LEU A 73 10.50 -10.12 4.32
C LEU A 73 10.40 -8.72 3.72
N LEU A 74 9.90 -7.72 4.46
CA LEU A 74 9.91 -6.33 4.00
C LEU A 74 11.33 -5.79 3.83
N ARG A 75 12.24 -6.07 4.77
CA ARG A 75 13.66 -5.71 4.62
C ARG A 75 14.29 -6.36 3.39
N ARG A 76 13.99 -7.65 3.17
CA ARG A 76 14.44 -8.37 1.98
C ARG A 76 13.89 -7.74 0.69
N SER A 77 12.60 -7.40 0.68
CA SER A 77 11.92 -6.80 -0.46
C SER A 77 12.56 -5.48 -0.90
N VAL A 78 12.93 -4.62 0.07
CA VAL A 78 13.67 -3.38 -0.18
C VAL A 78 15.02 -3.67 -0.84
N LYS A 79 15.82 -4.57 -0.26
CA LYS A 79 17.16 -4.94 -0.80
C LYS A 79 17.10 -5.61 -2.17
N GLN A 80 15.98 -6.24 -2.51
CA GLN A 80 15.71 -6.84 -3.82
C GLN A 80 15.14 -5.85 -4.84
N GLY A 81 15.01 -4.56 -4.49
CA GLY A 81 14.60 -3.50 -5.41
C GLY A 81 13.12 -3.41 -5.71
N SER A 82 12.27 -3.82 -4.77
CA SER A 82 10.83 -3.57 -4.89
C SER A 82 10.46 -2.17 -4.44
N ALA A 83 10.01 -1.35 -5.38
CA ALA A 83 9.44 -0.03 -5.08
C ALA A 83 8.19 -0.15 -4.19
N LEU A 84 7.36 -1.17 -4.43
CA LEU A 84 6.20 -1.49 -3.60
C LEU A 84 6.64 -1.87 -2.17
N GLY A 85 7.69 -2.67 -2.07
CA GLY A 85 8.37 -3.06 -0.84
C GLY A 85 8.86 -1.88 -0.04
N VAL A 86 9.48 -0.88 -0.69
CA VAL A 86 9.91 0.37 -0.04
C VAL A 86 8.74 1.09 0.62
N LEU A 87 7.65 1.33 -0.10
CA LEU A 87 6.49 2.06 0.44
C LEU A 87 5.80 1.30 1.58
N ILE A 88 5.65 -0.03 1.45
CA ILE A 88 5.03 -0.84 2.51
C ILE A 88 5.96 -0.96 3.73
N CYS A 89 7.27 -1.10 3.52
CA CYS A 89 8.27 -1.13 4.60
C CYS A 89 8.27 0.19 5.39
N LEU A 90 8.19 1.33 4.69
CA LEU A 90 8.03 2.65 5.30
C LEU A 90 6.73 2.70 6.10
N ARG A 91 5.61 2.30 5.51
CA ARG A 91 4.31 2.38 6.17
C ARG A 91 4.20 1.49 7.40
N SER A 92 4.82 0.32 7.37
CA SER A 92 4.87 -0.63 8.50
C SER A 92 5.84 -0.22 9.61
N GLY A 93 6.55 0.91 9.48
CA GLY A 93 7.55 1.35 10.47
C GLY A 93 8.79 0.45 10.55
N VAL A 94 9.01 -0.38 9.53
CA VAL A 94 10.17 -1.31 9.46
C VAL A 94 11.37 -0.62 8.83
N MET A 95 11.16 0.42 8.02
CA MET A 95 12.21 1.19 7.36
C MET A 95 13.08 1.92 8.38
N THR A 96 14.37 1.59 8.40
CA THR A 96 15.41 2.30 9.16
C THR A 96 16.27 3.14 8.20
N PRO A 97 16.98 4.18 8.68
CA PRO A 97 17.90 4.95 7.83
C PRO A 97 18.93 4.07 7.10
N ALA A 98 19.54 3.11 7.82
CA ALA A 98 20.50 2.18 7.21
C ALA A 98 19.86 1.29 6.12
N LEU A 99 18.60 0.89 6.27
CA LEU A 99 17.92 0.11 5.23
C LEU A 99 17.54 0.99 4.02
N GLU A 100 17.17 2.25 4.27
CA GLU A 100 16.91 3.22 3.21
C GLU A 100 18.16 3.48 2.37
N GLU A 101 19.35 3.52 2.99
CA GLU A 101 20.64 3.60 2.26
C GLU A 101 20.95 2.35 1.41
N GLU A 102 20.36 1.19 1.73
CA GLU A 102 20.54 -0.06 1.00
C GLU A 102 19.54 -0.25 -0.16
N MET A 103 18.52 0.61 -0.29
CA MET A 103 17.55 0.48 -1.37
C MET A 103 18.18 0.82 -2.73
N PRO A 104 17.86 0.10 -3.81
CA PRO A 104 18.39 0.39 -5.14
C PRO A 104 17.56 1.47 -5.85
N PHE A 105 17.31 2.58 -5.15
CA PHE A 105 16.63 3.78 -5.63
C PHE A 105 17.39 5.00 -5.10
N ASP A 106 17.46 6.06 -5.88
CA ASP A 106 18.07 7.33 -5.51
C ASP A 106 17.33 8.01 -4.35
N SER A 107 16.02 7.73 -4.19
CA SER A 107 15.20 8.29 -3.12
C SER A 107 13.89 7.54 -2.90
N LEU A 108 13.24 7.81 -1.75
CA LEU A 108 11.85 7.38 -1.52
C LEU A 108 10.88 7.93 -2.57
N GLN A 109 11.17 9.12 -3.13
CA GLN A 109 10.37 9.73 -4.18
C GLN A 109 10.43 8.91 -5.47
N GLU A 110 11.60 8.42 -5.87
CA GLU A 110 11.74 7.56 -7.04
C GLU A 110 10.96 6.25 -6.87
N ALA A 111 11.07 5.61 -5.69
CA ALA A 111 10.28 4.42 -5.39
C ALA A 111 8.76 4.72 -5.42
N PHE A 112 8.34 5.87 -4.89
CA PHE A 112 6.95 6.30 -4.97
C PHE A 112 6.48 6.49 -6.42
N ASP A 113 7.28 7.17 -7.25
CA ASP A 113 6.94 7.42 -8.65
C ASP A 113 6.81 6.10 -9.44
N ALA A 114 7.69 5.13 -9.20
CA ALA A 114 7.62 3.80 -9.82
C ALA A 114 6.35 3.00 -9.43
N VAL A 115 5.80 3.22 -8.24
CA VAL A 115 4.50 2.64 -7.83
C VAL A 115 3.34 3.45 -8.39
N LEU A 116 3.46 4.78 -8.42
CA LEU A 116 2.47 5.69 -8.95
C LEU A 116 2.23 5.46 -10.45
N GLU A 117 3.26 5.16 -11.23
CA GLU A 117 3.12 4.79 -12.64
C GLU A 117 2.25 3.55 -12.82
N LYS A 118 2.49 2.48 -12.04
CA LYS A 118 1.67 1.26 -12.06
C LYS A 118 0.23 1.55 -11.63
N ALA A 119 0.04 2.37 -10.59
CA ALA A 119 -1.27 2.78 -10.11
C ALA A 119 -2.06 3.56 -11.18
N ARG A 120 -1.41 4.51 -11.87
CA ARG A 120 -1.98 5.27 -13.01
C ARG A 120 -2.32 4.36 -14.18
N ALA A 121 -1.50 3.34 -14.42
CA ALA A 121 -1.72 2.36 -15.48
C ALA A 121 -2.78 1.29 -15.14
N GLY A 122 -3.33 1.33 -13.92
CA GLY A 122 -4.52 0.56 -13.53
C GLY A 122 -4.29 -0.60 -12.55
N GLU A 123 -3.10 -0.74 -11.96
CA GLU A 123 -2.80 -1.80 -11.00
C GLU A 123 -3.50 -1.54 -9.63
N PRO A 124 -4.48 -2.36 -9.20
CA PRO A 124 -5.32 -2.04 -8.04
C PRO A 124 -4.59 -1.98 -6.69
N PHE A 125 -3.60 -2.84 -6.46
CA PHE A 125 -2.85 -2.84 -5.21
C PHE A 125 -1.88 -1.66 -5.11
N CYS A 126 -1.28 -1.22 -6.23
CA CYS A 126 -0.53 0.03 -6.30
C CYS A 126 -1.44 1.23 -6.06
N GLN A 127 -2.67 1.24 -6.59
CA GLN A 127 -3.65 2.29 -6.28
C GLN A 127 -3.96 2.32 -4.78
N TYR A 128 -4.16 1.17 -4.15
CA TYR A 128 -4.33 1.07 -2.70
C TYR A 128 -3.13 1.61 -1.93
N THR A 129 -1.91 1.22 -2.32
CA THR A 129 -0.66 1.70 -1.68
C THR A 129 -0.49 3.21 -1.84
N VAL A 130 -0.74 3.78 -3.02
CA VAL A 130 -0.68 5.24 -3.24
C VAL A 130 -1.75 5.96 -2.42
N GLY A 131 -2.97 5.40 -2.34
CA GLY A 131 -4.02 5.91 -1.45
C GLY A 131 -3.56 5.96 0.01
N ASN A 132 -2.91 4.89 0.49
CA ASN A 132 -2.35 4.84 1.84
C ASN A 132 -1.26 5.87 2.09
N VAL A 133 -0.40 6.15 1.10
CA VAL A 133 0.64 7.18 1.21
C VAL A 133 0.04 8.55 1.54
N TYR A 134 -1.07 8.90 0.89
CA TYR A 134 -1.78 10.15 1.15
C TYR A 134 -2.60 10.10 2.43
N PHE A 135 -3.32 9.00 2.66
CA PHE A 135 -4.20 8.83 3.81
C PHE A 135 -3.46 8.90 5.15
N TRP A 136 -2.28 8.26 5.21
CA TRP A 136 -1.44 8.18 6.41
C TRP A 136 -0.24 9.14 6.41
N TRP A 137 -0.25 10.13 5.50
CA TRP A 137 0.69 11.24 5.44
C TRP A 137 2.15 10.86 5.16
N ASP A 138 2.42 9.66 4.61
CA ASP A 138 3.77 9.24 4.19
C ASP A 138 4.39 10.18 3.17
N PHE A 139 3.56 10.88 2.38
CA PHE A 139 4.01 11.83 1.37
C PHE A 139 4.95 12.90 1.94
N LEU A 140 4.83 13.25 3.23
CA LEU A 140 5.77 14.17 3.89
C LEU A 140 7.20 13.59 3.93
N ARG A 141 7.34 12.34 4.41
CA ARG A 141 8.65 11.67 4.50
C ARG A 141 9.22 11.35 3.12
N ILE A 142 8.36 10.94 2.19
CA ILE A 142 8.74 10.61 0.80
C ILE A 142 9.28 11.85 0.08
N GLN A 143 8.62 13.01 0.25
CA GLN A 143 9.04 14.26 -0.40
C GLN A 143 10.07 15.06 0.39
N GLY A 144 10.46 14.59 1.58
CA GLY A 144 11.36 15.31 2.48
C GLY A 144 10.82 16.67 2.91
N LYS A 145 9.50 16.79 3.12
CA LYS A 145 8.83 18.05 3.47
C LYS A 145 8.41 18.08 4.93
N SER A 146 8.65 19.24 5.53
CA SER A 146 8.28 19.62 6.89
C SER A 146 7.55 20.97 6.86
N GLN A 147 7.13 21.48 8.03
CA GLN A 147 6.53 22.81 8.11
C GLN A 147 7.53 23.93 7.74
N GLU A 148 8.83 23.73 7.94
CA GLU A 148 9.89 24.73 7.71
C GLU A 148 10.08 25.03 6.22
N ASP A 149 9.65 24.12 5.35
CA ASP A 149 9.71 24.26 3.90
C ASP A 149 8.61 25.18 3.32
N PHE A 150 7.77 25.77 4.18
CA PHE A 150 6.62 26.58 3.77
C PHE A 150 6.69 28.00 4.35
N PRO A 151 6.23 29.01 3.60
CA PRO A 151 6.31 30.42 4.03
C PRO A 151 5.42 30.76 5.22
N SER A 152 4.47 29.89 5.57
CA SER A 152 3.62 30.04 6.75
C SER A 152 2.99 28.72 7.18
N ARG A 153 2.50 28.66 8.43
CA ARG A 153 1.70 27.54 8.93
C ARG A 153 0.44 27.30 8.08
N GLN A 154 -0.16 28.36 7.54
CA GLN A 154 -1.34 28.23 6.69
C GLN A 154 -0.98 27.55 5.36
N ALA A 155 0.12 27.95 4.73
CA ALA A 155 0.59 27.32 3.49
C ALA A 155 0.91 25.83 3.67
N PHE A 156 1.53 25.44 4.80
CA PHE A 156 1.74 24.04 5.12
C PHE A 156 0.42 23.28 5.29
N ARG A 157 -0.56 23.86 6.00
CA ARG A 157 -1.88 23.26 6.17
C ARG A 157 -2.63 23.10 4.86
N ASP A 158 -2.53 24.05 3.93
CA ASP A 158 -3.16 23.95 2.60
C ASP A 158 -2.51 22.84 1.77
N TYR A 159 -1.18 22.72 1.84
CA TYR A 159 -0.44 21.61 1.24
C TYR A 159 -0.85 20.24 1.81
N LEU A 160 -1.02 20.13 3.14
CA LEU A 160 -1.52 18.89 3.76
C LEU A 160 -2.93 18.55 3.26
N LYS A 161 -3.86 19.52 3.27
CA LYS A 161 -5.24 19.33 2.79
C LYS A 161 -5.27 18.84 1.35
N GLU A 162 -4.51 19.48 0.46
CA GLU A 162 -4.45 19.10 -0.95
C GLU A 162 -3.97 17.67 -1.13
N ASN A 163 -2.93 17.26 -0.40
CA ASN A 163 -2.35 15.92 -0.55
C ASN A 163 -3.20 14.84 0.11
N ILE A 164 -3.71 15.05 1.32
CA ILE A 164 -4.57 14.06 2.00
C ILE A 164 -5.81 13.78 1.16
N ALA A 165 -6.43 14.79 0.55
CA ALA A 165 -7.62 14.63 -0.29
C ALA A 165 -7.40 13.71 -1.50
N LYS A 166 -6.15 13.52 -1.96
CA LYS A 166 -5.83 12.61 -3.08
C LYS A 166 -6.13 11.15 -2.76
N CYS A 167 -6.20 10.75 -1.48
CA CYS A 167 -6.48 9.36 -1.12
C CYS A 167 -7.86 8.87 -1.58
N GLU A 168 -8.86 9.78 -1.66
CA GLU A 168 -10.25 9.46 -1.99
C GLU A 168 -10.36 8.76 -3.35
N ASP A 169 -9.79 9.36 -4.40
CA ASP A 169 -9.84 8.83 -5.77
C ASP A 169 -9.03 7.54 -5.92
N TRP A 170 -7.86 7.45 -5.26
CA TRP A 170 -7.05 6.24 -5.29
C TRP A 170 -7.74 5.05 -4.62
N PHE A 171 -8.37 5.25 -3.47
CA PHE A 171 -9.11 4.19 -2.80
C PHE A 171 -10.35 3.77 -3.58
N TRP A 172 -11.05 4.70 -4.23
CA TRP A 172 -12.14 4.35 -5.13
C TRP A 172 -11.69 3.43 -6.28
N LYS A 173 -10.56 3.76 -6.92
CA LYS A 173 -10.00 2.94 -8.00
C LYS A 173 -9.58 1.56 -7.50
N ALA A 174 -8.85 1.51 -6.38
CA ALA A 174 -8.41 0.26 -5.78
C ALA A 174 -9.59 -0.65 -5.39
N PHE A 175 -10.61 -0.07 -4.75
CA PHE A 175 -11.78 -0.81 -4.32
C PHE A 175 -12.58 -1.37 -5.50
N ARG A 176 -12.80 -0.56 -6.55
CA ARG A 176 -13.42 -1.03 -7.80
C ARG A 176 -12.56 -2.05 -8.54
N GLY A 177 -11.24 -2.04 -8.33
CA GLY A 177 -10.30 -3.05 -8.79
C GLY A 177 -10.26 -4.33 -7.95
N GLY A 178 -11.09 -4.43 -6.91
CA GLY A 178 -11.23 -5.62 -6.07
C GLY A 178 -10.51 -5.55 -4.72
N VAL A 179 -9.75 -4.49 -4.42
CA VAL A 179 -9.03 -4.36 -3.14
C VAL A 179 -9.98 -3.90 -2.04
N TYR A 180 -10.54 -4.84 -1.30
CA TYR A 180 -11.49 -4.60 -0.21
C TYR A 180 -11.01 -3.53 0.81
N TRP A 181 -9.75 -3.59 1.22
CA TRP A 181 -9.16 -2.61 2.16
C TRP A 181 -9.17 -1.16 1.65
N GLY A 182 -9.22 -0.96 0.33
CA GLY A 182 -9.44 0.37 -0.24
C GLY A 182 -10.80 0.95 0.17
N GLY A 183 -11.85 0.13 0.15
CA GLY A 183 -13.19 0.50 0.61
C GLY A 183 -13.21 0.82 2.12
N ILE A 184 -12.52 0.00 2.92
CA ILE A 184 -12.41 0.22 4.38
C ILE A 184 -11.73 1.56 4.69
N ASN A 185 -10.59 1.87 4.07
CA ASN A 185 -9.90 3.13 4.30
C ASN A 185 -10.69 4.33 3.77
N LEU A 186 -11.39 4.17 2.65
CA LEU A 186 -12.28 5.19 2.10
C LEU A 186 -13.46 5.49 3.04
N LYS A 187 -14.06 4.44 3.63
CA LYS A 187 -15.11 4.57 4.64
C LYS A 187 -14.60 5.31 5.87
N ASN A 188 -13.41 4.93 6.37
CA ASN A 188 -12.76 5.61 7.49
C ASN A 188 -12.51 7.10 7.20
N TYR A 189 -11.98 7.41 6.01
CA TYR A 189 -11.77 8.78 5.54
C TYR A 189 -13.08 9.60 5.54
N TYR A 190 -14.18 9.04 5.04
CA TYR A 190 -15.47 9.74 5.06
C TYR A 190 -16.08 9.87 6.45
N GLN A 191 -15.95 8.87 7.32
CA GLN A 191 -16.53 8.90 8.65
C GLN A 191 -15.80 9.88 9.57
N ASN A 192 -14.48 9.98 9.43
CA ASN A 192 -13.63 10.68 10.41
C ASN A 192 -12.93 11.92 9.84
N GLY A 193 -12.87 12.08 8.51
CA GLY A 193 -12.09 13.15 7.90
C GLY A 193 -10.59 12.99 8.16
N ALA A 194 -9.88 14.11 8.30
CA ALA A 194 -8.48 14.13 8.70
C ALA A 194 -8.23 15.32 9.63
N GLU A 195 -8.20 15.04 10.94
CA GLU A 195 -8.02 16.03 12.01
C GLU A 195 -8.91 17.28 11.81
N ASP A 196 -8.32 18.47 11.88
CA ASP A 196 -8.98 19.75 11.59
C ASP A 196 -8.77 20.22 10.13
N LEU A 197 -8.17 19.37 9.29
CA LEU A 197 -7.82 19.66 7.90
C LEU A 197 -8.96 19.31 6.95
N ILE A 198 -9.57 18.15 7.11
CA ILE A 198 -10.66 17.65 6.26
C ILE A 198 -11.82 17.25 7.15
N ARG A 199 -13.01 17.81 6.86
CA ARG A 199 -14.22 17.51 7.62
C ARG A 199 -14.79 16.13 7.25
N PRO A 200 -15.35 15.39 8.22
CA PRO A 200 -16.15 14.19 7.96
C PRO A 200 -17.28 14.42 6.95
N GLN A 201 -17.55 13.39 6.14
CA GLN A 201 -18.64 13.28 5.18
C GLN A 201 -19.36 11.91 5.31
N PRO A 202 -19.96 11.59 6.48
CA PRO A 202 -20.48 10.25 6.77
C PRO A 202 -21.58 9.77 5.80
N ALA A 203 -22.29 10.69 5.14
CA ALA A 203 -23.25 10.32 4.09
C ALA A 203 -22.60 9.55 2.93
N LYS A 204 -21.36 9.88 2.56
CA LYS A 204 -20.61 9.16 1.51
C LYS A 204 -20.19 7.75 1.95
N ALA A 205 -19.99 7.54 3.25
CA ALA A 205 -19.63 6.22 3.79
C ALA A 205 -20.76 5.18 3.59
N VAL A 206 -22.02 5.62 3.70
CA VAL A 206 -23.20 4.76 3.49
C VAL A 206 -23.23 4.18 2.07
N ASP A 207 -22.78 4.95 1.07
CA ASP A 207 -22.74 4.48 -0.31
C ASP A 207 -21.67 3.40 -0.54
N ILE A 208 -20.61 3.38 0.28
CA ILE A 208 -19.59 2.32 0.24
C ILE A 208 -20.15 0.99 0.78
N ASP A 209 -20.91 1.05 1.88
CA ASP A 209 -21.52 -0.15 2.49
C ASP A 209 -22.51 -0.83 1.52
N ARG A 210 -23.24 -0.03 0.72
CA ARG A 210 -24.18 -0.54 -0.29
C ARG A 210 -23.52 -1.35 -1.41
N ILE A 211 -22.23 -1.14 -1.65
CA ILE A 211 -21.46 -1.81 -2.72
C ILE A 211 -20.48 -2.85 -2.17
N GLY A 212 -20.55 -3.17 -0.87
CA GLY A 212 -19.92 -4.34 -0.27
C GLY A 212 -18.51 -4.12 0.30
N ALA A 213 -18.23 -2.96 0.88
CA ALA A 213 -17.12 -2.82 1.84
C ALA A 213 -17.59 -2.98 3.30
#